data_AF-A0A843CB65-F1
#
_entry.id   AF-A0A843CB65-F1
#
_cell.length_a   1.000
_cell.length_b   1.000
_cell.length_c   1.000
_cell.angle_alpha   90.00
_cell.angle_beta   90.00
_cell.angle_gamma   90.00
#
_symmetry.space_group_name_H-M   'P 1'
#
loop_
_entity.id
_entity.type
_entity.pdbx_description
1 polymer ?
#
loop_
_entity_poly.entity_id
_entity_poly.type
_entity_poly.pdbx_seq_one_letter_code
_entity_poly.pdbx_strand_id
1 'polypeptide(L)'
;TGSAIESGEKKGKTIGTAWLTHDIPEGPVLLSPAEDAVVPVEDLLVSWSPVDKTIEGSDVYIISYQLIIEKDETPHPNMIGKRGLGMYLPSSVTQIPIPKEFLEPGTNYKWEVLAIEESGNQTLTSGQFSTEE
;
A
#
# COMPACT_ATOMS: atom_id res chain seq x y z
N THR A 1 26.42 -11.33 -18.02
CA THR A 1 26.88 -9.97 -18.37
C THR A 1 26.39 -9.62 -19.76
N GLY A 2 25.67 -8.52 -19.89
CA GLY A 2 25.15 -8.03 -21.18
C GLY A 2 25.96 -6.84 -21.71
N SER A 3 25.70 -6.40 -22.93
CA SER A 3 26.12 -5.06 -23.34
C SER A 3 25.27 -4.03 -22.59
N ALA A 4 25.91 -2.99 -22.05
CA ALA A 4 25.17 -1.82 -21.60
C ALA A 4 24.60 -1.12 -22.83
N ILE A 5 23.31 -0.75 -22.74
CA ILE A 5 22.59 -0.04 -23.78
C ILE A 5 22.23 1.33 -23.24
N GLU A 6 22.71 2.36 -23.89
CA GLU A 6 22.35 3.74 -23.60
C GLU A 6 21.81 4.34 -24.89
N SER A 7 20.55 4.79 -24.87
CA SER A 7 19.87 5.33 -26.06
C SER A 7 19.93 4.42 -27.29
N GLY A 8 19.89 3.09 -27.08
CA GLY A 8 19.95 2.09 -28.16
C GLY A 8 21.37 1.74 -28.64
N GLU A 9 22.40 2.44 -28.18
CA GLU A 9 23.80 2.14 -28.52
C GLU A 9 24.46 1.23 -27.47
N LYS A 10 25.31 0.30 -27.92
CA LYS A 10 26.14 -0.52 -27.02
C LYS A 10 27.24 0.33 -26.40
N LYS A 11 27.10 0.69 -25.12
CA LYS A 11 28.07 1.44 -24.32
C LYS A 11 28.68 0.54 -23.23
N GLY A 12 29.60 -0.34 -23.62
CA GLY A 12 30.35 -1.15 -22.66
C GLY A 12 29.59 -2.38 -22.15
N LYS A 13 29.90 -2.81 -20.92
CA LYS A 13 29.46 -4.09 -20.34
C LYS A 13 28.59 -3.84 -19.10
N THR A 14 27.37 -4.36 -19.08
CA THR A 14 26.53 -4.40 -17.88
C THR A 14 26.89 -5.62 -17.05
N ILE A 15 27.16 -5.36 -15.78
CA ILE A 15 27.30 -6.36 -14.74
C ILE A 15 26.30 -5.97 -13.64
N GLY A 16 25.49 -6.93 -13.20
CA GLY A 16 24.54 -6.75 -12.11
C GLY A 16 24.42 -8.06 -11.35
N THR A 17 24.27 -7.94 -10.04
CA THR A 17 23.96 -9.04 -9.13
C THR A 17 22.60 -8.73 -8.52
N ALA A 18 21.68 -9.69 -8.60
CA ALA A 18 20.38 -9.59 -7.95
C ALA A 18 20.40 -10.48 -6.70
N TRP A 19 19.90 -9.93 -5.59
CA TRP A 19 19.65 -10.69 -4.37
C TRP A 19 18.16 -10.97 -4.34
N LEU A 20 17.80 -12.25 -4.32
CA LEU A 20 16.42 -12.72 -4.31
C LEU A 20 16.20 -13.49 -3.01
N THR A 21 15.12 -13.18 -2.31
CA THR A 21 14.70 -13.83 -1.07
C THR A 21 13.30 -14.44 -1.26
N HIS A 22 12.87 -15.29 -0.33
CA HIS A 22 11.48 -15.73 -0.22
C HIS A 22 10.86 -15.24 1.10
N ASP A 23 11.39 -14.15 1.64
CA ASP A 23 10.87 -13.52 2.86
C ASP A 23 9.62 -12.72 2.46
N ILE A 24 8.52 -13.43 2.24
CA ILE A 24 7.23 -12.84 1.84
C ILE A 24 6.45 -12.54 3.11
N PRO A 25 6.22 -11.25 3.47
CA PRO A 25 5.48 -10.89 4.67
C PRO A 25 4.07 -11.46 4.69
N GLU A 26 3.51 -11.72 5.87
CA GLU A 26 2.07 -11.87 6.02
C GLU A 26 1.34 -10.59 5.61
N GLY A 27 0.06 -10.72 5.26
CA GLY A 27 -0.79 -9.57 4.98
C GLY A 27 -1.11 -8.77 6.24
N PRO A 28 -1.06 -7.42 6.21
CA PRO A 28 -1.53 -6.60 7.32
C PRO A 28 -3.00 -6.90 7.64
N VAL A 29 -3.32 -7.17 8.90
CA VAL A 29 -4.73 -7.32 9.32
C VAL A 29 -5.35 -5.95 9.49
N LEU A 30 -6.31 -5.61 8.63
CA LEU A 30 -7.06 -4.35 8.67
C LEU A 30 -7.98 -4.32 9.90
N LEU A 31 -7.93 -3.22 10.68
CA LEU A 31 -8.66 -3.09 11.94
C LEU A 31 -9.76 -2.02 11.87
N SER A 32 -9.45 -0.85 11.31
CA SER A 32 -10.37 0.27 11.16
C SER A 32 -10.09 1.02 9.86
N PRO A 33 -11.13 1.43 9.10
CA PRO A 33 -12.53 1.03 9.26
C PRO A 33 -12.70 -0.48 9.05
N ALA A 34 -13.73 -1.07 9.66
CA ALA A 34 -14.09 -2.46 9.37
C ALA A 34 -14.57 -2.59 7.92
N GLU A 35 -14.45 -3.80 7.37
CA GLU A 35 -14.98 -4.10 6.04
C GLU A 35 -16.47 -3.74 5.95
N ASP A 36 -16.85 -3.04 4.88
CA ASP A 36 -18.21 -2.56 4.59
C ASP A 36 -18.78 -1.57 5.64
N ALA A 37 -17.94 -0.99 6.49
CA ALA A 37 -18.40 0.00 7.46
C ALA A 37 -18.92 1.27 6.79
N VAL A 38 -19.98 1.84 7.37
CA VAL A 38 -20.43 3.21 7.09
C VAL A 38 -19.87 4.12 8.16
N VAL A 39 -19.09 5.13 7.78
CA VAL A 39 -18.38 6.04 8.71
C VAL A 39 -18.90 7.48 8.56
N PRO A 40 -18.92 8.27 9.65
CA PRO A 40 -19.28 9.68 9.55
C PRO A 40 -18.23 10.45 8.73
N VAL A 41 -18.64 11.58 8.13
CA VAL A 41 -17.73 12.51 7.42
C VAL A 41 -16.97 13.39 8.43
N GLU A 42 -16.20 12.72 9.28
CA GLU A 42 -15.31 13.29 10.28
C GLU A 42 -13.89 12.73 10.09
N ASP A 43 -12.94 13.10 10.96
CA ASP A 43 -11.59 12.54 10.89
C ASP A 43 -11.65 11.02 11.13
N LEU A 44 -11.26 10.25 10.11
CA LEU A 44 -11.31 8.80 10.13
C LEU A 44 -9.98 8.23 10.60
N LEU A 45 -9.99 7.47 11.71
CA LEU A 45 -8.81 6.72 12.11
C LEU A 45 -8.71 5.43 11.30
N VAL A 46 -7.72 5.37 10.43
CA VAL A 46 -7.35 4.14 9.70
C VAL A 46 -6.29 3.39 10.48
N SER A 47 -6.44 2.09 10.67
CA SER A 47 -5.50 1.26 11.44
C SER A 47 -5.45 -0.19 10.98
N TRP A 48 -4.29 -0.80 11.19
CA TRP A 48 -3.98 -2.19 10.88
C TRP A 48 -3.09 -2.79 11.98
N SER A 49 -2.96 -4.12 11.99
CA SER A 49 -2.03 -4.82 12.88
C SER A 49 -0.61 -4.78 12.31
N PRO A 50 0.43 -4.72 13.17
CA PRO A 50 1.80 -4.89 12.71
C PRO A 50 2.01 -6.27 12.08
N VAL A 51 2.92 -6.35 11.11
CA VAL A 51 3.39 -7.58 10.49
C VAL A 51 4.81 -7.86 10.97
N ASP A 52 5.02 -9.05 11.53
CA ASP A 52 6.32 -9.52 12.03
C ASP A 52 6.65 -10.95 11.59
N LYS A 53 5.77 -11.57 10.78
CA LYS A 53 5.93 -12.91 10.23
C LYS A 53 5.86 -12.95 8.71
N THR A 54 6.52 -13.94 8.12
CA THR A 54 6.31 -14.37 6.74
C THR A 54 5.10 -15.28 6.63
N ILE A 55 4.58 -15.50 5.42
CA ILE A 55 3.50 -16.46 5.15
C ILE A 55 3.83 -17.91 5.54
N GLU A 56 5.10 -18.22 5.80
CA GLU A 56 5.57 -19.53 6.27
C GLU A 56 5.78 -19.56 7.80
N GLY A 57 5.54 -18.44 8.51
CA GLY A 57 5.66 -18.32 9.97
C GLY A 57 7.06 -17.96 10.49
N SER A 58 8.01 -17.65 9.60
CA SER A 58 9.34 -17.16 9.99
C SER A 58 9.30 -15.68 10.37
N ASP A 59 10.26 -15.19 11.16
CA ASP A 59 10.38 -13.76 11.46
C ASP A 59 10.69 -12.96 10.20
N VAL A 60 10.08 -11.77 10.05
CA VAL A 60 10.39 -10.82 8.99
C VAL A 60 10.50 -9.40 9.53
N TYR A 61 11.38 -8.60 8.93
CA TYR A 61 11.56 -7.21 9.32
C TYR A 61 10.93 -6.26 8.30
N ILE A 62 9.85 -5.59 8.72
CA ILE A 62 9.17 -4.57 7.91
C ILE A 62 9.92 -3.24 8.01
N ILE A 63 10.23 -2.67 6.85
CA ILE A 63 10.91 -1.37 6.75
C ILE A 63 9.93 -0.22 6.46
N SER A 64 8.77 -0.52 5.87
CA SER A 64 7.76 0.48 5.56
C SER A 64 6.37 -0.14 5.38
N TYR A 65 5.34 0.65 5.66
CA TYR A 65 4.00 0.39 5.15
C TYR A 65 3.68 1.37 4.03
N GLN A 66 2.87 0.95 3.06
CA GLN A 66 2.21 1.88 2.14
C GLN A 66 0.71 1.83 2.37
N LEU A 67 0.11 2.99 2.66
CA LEU A 67 -1.33 3.15 2.75
C LEU A 67 -1.84 3.79 1.46
N ILE A 68 -2.88 3.19 0.88
CA ILE A 68 -3.60 3.70 -0.28
C ILE A 68 -5.07 3.81 0.10
N ILE A 69 -5.71 4.94 -0.20
CA ILE A 69 -7.16 5.14 -0.05
C ILE A 69 -7.66 5.82 -1.31
N GLU A 70 -8.58 5.18 -2.03
CA GLU A 70 -9.09 5.65 -3.31
C GLU A 70 -10.62 5.58 -3.32
N LYS A 71 -11.25 6.50 -4.05
CA LYS A 71 -12.68 6.38 -4.32
C LYS A 71 -12.94 5.14 -5.17
N ASP A 72 -14.00 4.39 -4.87
CA ASP A 72 -14.41 3.28 -5.73
C ASP A 72 -15.24 3.75 -6.92
N GLU A 73 -14.60 4.49 -7.82
CA GLU A 73 -15.21 5.04 -9.03
C GLU A 73 -14.43 4.65 -10.28
N THR A 74 -15.04 4.86 -11.45
CA THR A 74 -14.36 4.71 -12.73
C THR A 74 -13.29 5.81 -12.87
N PRO A 75 -12.01 5.45 -13.16
CA PRO A 75 -10.96 6.42 -13.43
C PRO A 75 -11.35 7.43 -14.51
N HIS A 76 -10.91 8.68 -14.35
CA HIS A 76 -11.08 9.67 -15.40
C HIS A 76 -10.31 9.25 -16.67
N PRO A 77 -10.87 9.36 -17.89
CA PRO A 77 -10.24 8.84 -19.11
C PRO A 77 -8.83 9.36 -19.40
N ASN A 78 -8.51 10.56 -18.91
CA ASN A 78 -7.22 11.22 -19.09
C ASN A 78 -6.30 11.12 -17.84
N MET A 79 -6.65 10.28 -16.85
CA MET A 79 -5.85 10.05 -15.65
C MET A 79 -5.43 8.59 -15.57
N ILE A 80 -4.24 8.36 -14.99
CA ILE A 80 -3.81 7.02 -14.59
C ILE A 80 -4.25 6.85 -13.13
N GLY A 81 -5.02 5.80 -12.84
CA GLY A 81 -5.51 5.49 -11.50
C GLY A 81 -6.78 6.26 -11.09
N LYS A 82 -7.23 6.01 -9.86
CA LYS A 82 -8.42 6.65 -9.27
C LYS A 82 -8.02 7.87 -8.44
N ARG A 83 -9.00 8.68 -8.05
CA ARG A 83 -8.76 9.78 -7.11
C ARG A 83 -8.56 9.21 -5.71
N GLY A 84 -7.49 9.63 -5.05
CA GLY A 84 -7.17 9.13 -3.73
C GLY A 84 -5.87 9.67 -3.16
N LEU A 85 -5.41 8.99 -2.13
CA LEU A 85 -4.20 9.20 -1.37
C LEU A 85 -3.34 7.94 -1.47
N GLY A 86 -2.03 8.11 -1.65
CA GLY A 86 -1.04 7.06 -1.45
C GLY A 86 0.14 7.62 -0.66
N MET A 87 0.57 6.93 0.39
CA MET A 87 1.70 7.36 1.21
C MET A 87 2.52 6.20 1.75
N TYR A 88 3.84 6.39 1.80
CA TYR A 88 4.76 5.52 2.51
C TYR A 88 4.92 6.00 3.95
N LEU A 89 4.86 5.06 4.87
CA LEU A 89 4.91 5.28 6.31
C LEU A 89 6.06 4.49 6.92
N PRO A 90 6.68 5.00 8.00
CA PRO A 90 7.63 4.22 8.79
C PRO A 90 7.00 2.92 9.30
N SER A 91 7.80 1.86 9.46
CA SER A 91 7.30 0.56 9.96
C SER A 91 6.74 0.59 11.39
N SER A 92 7.01 1.64 12.16
CA SER A 92 6.42 1.87 13.49
C SER A 92 5.00 2.44 13.44
N VAL A 93 4.51 2.87 12.27
CA VAL A 93 3.17 3.43 12.11
C VAL A 93 2.20 2.33 11.71
N THR A 94 1.19 2.10 12.53
CA THR A 94 0.09 1.15 12.26
C THR A 94 -1.30 1.79 12.34
N GLN A 95 -1.33 3.13 12.46
CA GLN A 95 -2.56 3.92 12.47
C GLN A 95 -2.29 5.34 12.00
N ILE A 96 -3.25 5.94 11.30
CA ILE A 96 -3.16 7.33 10.86
C ILE A 96 -4.56 7.97 10.78
N PRO A 97 -4.74 9.22 11.27
CA PRO A 97 -5.97 9.96 11.01
C PRO A 97 -6.00 10.44 9.56
N ILE A 98 -7.12 10.19 8.89
CA ILE A 98 -7.45 10.73 7.58
C ILE A 98 -8.35 11.95 7.82
N PRO A 99 -7.92 13.15 7.40
CA PRO A 99 -8.72 14.36 7.61
C PRO A 99 -10.07 14.26 6.93
N LYS A 100 -11.13 14.74 7.59
CA LYS A 100 -12.47 14.81 7.00
C LYS A 100 -12.51 15.53 5.65
N GLU A 101 -11.60 16.48 5.40
CA GLU A 101 -11.53 17.21 4.13
C GLU A 101 -11.16 16.32 2.92
N PHE A 102 -10.63 15.11 3.17
CA PHE A 102 -10.40 14.10 2.15
C PHE A 102 -11.67 13.26 1.85
N LEU A 103 -12.58 13.18 2.82
CA LEU A 103 -13.78 12.35 2.75
C LEU A 103 -14.94 13.13 2.14
N GLU A 104 -15.55 12.58 1.09
CA GLU A 104 -16.76 13.11 0.48
C GLU A 104 -17.98 12.36 1.05
N PRO A 105 -19.10 13.05 1.36
CA PRO A 105 -20.32 12.38 1.80
C PRO A 105 -20.87 11.38 0.77
N GLY A 106 -21.56 10.34 1.24
CA GLY A 106 -22.22 9.33 0.41
C GLY A 106 -21.28 8.60 -0.58
N THR A 107 -19.99 8.48 -0.24
CA THR A 107 -18.94 8.02 -1.16
C THR A 107 -18.36 6.70 -0.70
N ASN A 108 -18.21 5.76 -1.65
CA ASN A 108 -17.54 4.48 -1.41
C ASN A 108 -16.02 4.64 -1.63
N TYR A 109 -15.25 4.11 -0.69
CA TYR A 109 -13.80 4.09 -0.72
C TYR A 109 -13.27 2.67 -0.66
N LYS A 110 -12.20 2.41 -1.41
CA LYS A 110 -11.32 1.25 -1.24
C LYS A 110 -10.06 1.72 -0.54
N TRP A 111 -9.54 0.90 0.35
CA TRP A 111 -8.28 1.17 1.01
C TRP A 111 -7.42 -0.08 1.09
N GLU A 112 -6.11 0.14 1.08
CA GLU A 112 -5.12 -0.91 0.99
C GLU A 112 -3.94 -0.58 1.88
N VAL A 113 -3.40 -1.60 2.53
CA VAL A 113 -2.13 -1.51 3.28
C VAL A 113 -1.17 -2.54 2.72
N LEU A 114 0.01 -2.09 2.32
CA LEU A 114 1.12 -2.94 1.93
C LEU A 114 2.15 -2.98 3.06
N ALA A 115 2.59 -4.17 3.45
CA ALA A 115 3.79 -4.36 4.27
C ALA A 115 5.00 -4.60 3.36
N ILE A 116 6.09 -3.86 3.57
CA ILE A 116 7.30 -3.93 2.75
C ILE A 116 8.48 -4.34 3.63
N GLU A 117 9.10 -5.47 3.32
CA GLU A 117 10.30 -5.95 4.03
C GLU A 117 11.60 -5.48 3.36
N GLU A 118 12.74 -5.67 4.04
CA GLU A 118 14.06 -5.13 3.70
C GLU A 118 14.52 -5.43 2.26
N SER A 119 14.23 -6.61 1.72
CA SER A 119 14.61 -7.01 0.36
C SER A 119 13.68 -6.43 -0.72
N GLY A 120 12.53 -5.88 -0.30
CA GLY A 120 11.53 -5.25 -1.14
C GLY A 120 10.35 -6.14 -1.51
N ASN A 121 10.25 -7.37 -0.98
CA ASN A 121 9.03 -8.16 -1.06
C ASN A 121 7.91 -7.47 -0.29
N GLN A 122 6.69 -7.63 -0.79
CA GLN A 122 5.53 -6.91 -0.28
C GLN A 122 4.30 -7.79 -0.32
N THR A 123 3.46 -7.63 0.69
CA THR A 123 2.11 -8.19 0.70
C THR A 123 1.11 -7.07 0.94
N LEU A 124 0.01 -7.13 0.20
CA LEU A 124 -1.09 -6.17 0.24
C LEU A 124 -2.31 -6.80 0.90
N THR A 125 -3.03 -6.03 1.71
CA THR A 125 -4.39 -6.35 2.14
C THR A 125 -5.29 -5.16 1.85
N SER A 126 -6.48 -5.44 1.31
CA SER A 126 -7.46 -4.43 0.93
C SER A 126 -8.76 -4.58 1.71
N GLY A 127 -9.48 -3.48 1.82
CA GLY A 127 -10.84 -3.43 2.31
C GLY A 127 -11.62 -2.27 1.71
N GLN A 128 -12.88 -2.14 2.14
CA GLN A 128 -13.75 -1.06 1.68
C GLN A 128 -14.61 -0.49 2.80
N PHE A 129 -14.97 0.78 2.67
CA PHE A 129 -15.90 1.48 3.55
C PHE A 129 -16.67 2.54 2.76
N SER A 130 -17.75 3.05 3.32
CA SER A 130 -18.50 4.18 2.77
C SER A 130 -18.69 5.27 3.80
N THR A 131 -18.93 6.49 3.34
CA THR A 131 -19.26 7.63 4.20
C THR A 131 -20.76 7.83 4.30
N GLU A 132 -21.22 8.39 5.42
CA GLU A 132 -22.58 8.90 5.57
C GLU A 132 -22.87 10.04 4.58
N GLU A 133 -24.16 10.26 4.29
CA GLU A 133 -24.68 11.35 3.43
C GLU A 133 -24.53 12.75 4.06
#